data_AF-A0AA40LLB9-F1
#
_entry.id   AF-A0AA40LLB9-F1
#
_cell.length_a   1.000
_cell.length_b   1.000
_cell.length_c   1.000
_cell.angle_alpha   90.00
_cell.angle_beta   90.00
_cell.angle_gamma   90.00
#
_symmetry.space_group_name_H-M   'P 1'
#
loop_
_entity.id
_entity.type
_entity.pdbx_description
1 polymer ?
#
loop_
_entity_poly.entity_id
_entity_poly.type
_entity_poly.pdbx_seq_one_letter_code
_entity_poly.pdbx_strand_id
1 'polypeptide(L)'
;MGSKGGFTLLGLLIILSVLCDSGHSLRCYSCLNPGGACDLISNCSVNFDACLYVKAETRTYYQCWKFDNCNYNYLAKNLGEKTLQYECCQRDLCNKSGGTSLTGTIALLVTPLLTAFWRLL
;
A
#
# COMPACT_ATOMS: atom_id res chain seq x y z
N MET A 1 30.53 -35.30 -20.09
CA MET A 1 29.08 -35.18 -19.82
C MET A 1 28.86 -34.00 -18.89
N GLY A 2 28.56 -32.82 -19.44
CA GLY A 2 28.47 -31.56 -18.69
C GLY A 2 27.11 -31.41 -18.00
N SER A 3 27.14 -31.00 -16.73
CA SER A 3 26.01 -30.84 -15.82
C SER A 3 24.91 -29.93 -16.38
N LYS A 4 23.82 -30.53 -16.88
CA LYS A 4 22.58 -29.84 -17.30
C LYS A 4 21.67 -29.45 -16.12
N GLY A 5 21.95 -29.94 -14.91
CA GLY A 5 21.09 -29.76 -13.74
C GLY A 5 21.29 -28.44 -12.99
N GLY A 6 22.45 -27.77 -13.14
CA GLY A 6 22.72 -26.52 -12.45
C GLY A 6 21.92 -25.33 -12.97
N PHE A 7 21.78 -25.23 -14.30
CA PHE A 7 21.10 -24.10 -14.96
C PHE A 7 19.58 -24.11 -14.76
N THR A 8 18.95 -25.28 -14.73
CA THR A 8 17.51 -25.41 -14.46
C THR A 8 17.17 -25.07 -13.01
N LEU A 9 18.02 -25.48 -12.07
CA LEU A 9 17.83 -25.20 -10.65
C LEU A 9 18.06 -23.71 -10.34
N LEU A 10 19.06 -23.08 -10.98
CA LEU A 10 19.30 -21.65 -10.85
C LEU A 10 18.13 -20.81 -11.41
N GLY A 11 17.58 -21.21 -12.57
CA GLY A 11 16.42 -20.54 -13.16
C GLY A 11 15.16 -20.65 -12.29
N LEU A 12 14.90 -21.83 -11.71
CA LEU A 12 13.78 -22.04 -10.79
C LEU A 12 13.92 -21.17 -9.53
N LEU A 13 15.12 -21.09 -8.95
CA LEU A 13 15.39 -20.27 -7.76
C LEU A 13 15.18 -18.78 -8.04
N ILE A 14 15.57 -18.29 -9.21
CA ILE A 14 15.35 -16.89 -9.60
C ILE A 14 13.84 -16.58 -9.71
N ILE A 15 13.07 -17.49 -10.32
CA ILE A 15 11.60 -17.33 -10.44
C ILE A 15 10.94 -17.32 -9.06
N LEU A 16 11.34 -18.23 -8.16
CA LEU A 16 10.84 -18.26 -6.78
C LEU A 16 11.20 -16.98 -6.01
N SER A 17 12.41 -16.44 -6.18
CA SER A 17 12.82 -15.19 -5.52
C SER A 17 12.07 -13.95 -6.02
N VAL A 18 11.69 -13.91 -7.30
CA VAL A 18 10.86 -12.82 -7.88
C VAL A 18 9.39 -12.96 -7.47
N LEU A 19 8.89 -14.18 -7.23
CA LEU A 19 7.56 -14.38 -6.66
C LEU A 19 7.51 -14.15 -5.13
N CYS A 20 8.64 -14.31 -4.45
CA CYS A 20 8.84 -13.95 -3.04
C CYS A 20 9.19 -12.47 -2.86
N ASP A 21 8.73 -11.59 -3.77
CA ASP A 21 8.94 -10.17 -3.60
C ASP A 21 8.13 -9.69 -2.38
N SER A 22 8.90 -9.38 -1.35
CA SER A 22 8.62 -8.42 -0.29
C SER A 22 7.32 -8.62 0.52
N GLY A 23 7.40 -9.50 1.52
CA GLY A 23 6.54 -9.44 2.72
C GLY A 23 6.79 -8.20 3.58
N HIS A 24 6.84 -7.01 2.97
CA HIS A 24 6.81 -5.74 3.68
C HIS A 24 5.36 -5.42 4.01
N SER A 25 5.03 -5.58 5.28
CA SER A 25 3.76 -5.11 5.84
C SER A 25 3.68 -3.59 5.70
N LEU A 26 2.64 -3.10 5.03
CA LEU A 26 2.36 -1.68 4.86
C LEU A 26 2.34 -1.00 6.24
N ARG A 27 3.02 0.15 6.37
CA ARG A 27 3.04 0.93 7.61
C ARG A 27 2.12 2.12 7.51
N CYS A 28 1.26 2.33 8.50
CA CYS A 28 0.35 3.47 8.51
C CYS A 28 0.35 4.17 9.87
N TYR A 29 -0.05 5.44 9.89
CA TYR A 29 -0.42 6.10 11.12
C TYR A 29 -1.72 5.50 11.68
N SER A 30 -1.77 5.27 12.99
CA SER A 30 -2.87 4.58 13.67
C SER A 30 -3.29 5.31 14.95
N CYS A 31 -4.19 6.28 14.85
CA CYS A 31 -4.69 7.06 15.99
C CYS A 31 -6.20 7.25 15.89
N LEU A 32 -6.86 7.22 17.05
CA LEU A 32 -8.27 7.61 17.19
C LEU A 32 -8.37 8.97 17.85
N ASN A 33 -8.97 9.92 17.14
CA ASN A 33 -9.21 11.29 17.56
C ASN A 33 -7.99 11.98 18.21
N PRO A 34 -6.82 12.03 17.54
CA PRO A 34 -5.70 12.77 18.07
C PRO A 34 -6.09 14.26 18.14
N GLY A 35 -5.97 14.87 19.32
CA GLY A 35 -6.15 16.32 19.50
C GLY A 35 -5.05 17.18 18.86
N GLY A 36 -4.26 16.61 17.94
CA GLY A 36 -3.06 17.15 17.33
C GLY A 36 -2.53 16.22 16.24
N ALA A 37 -1.21 16.23 15.99
CA ALA A 37 -0.57 15.31 15.04
C ALA A 37 -0.63 13.86 15.54
N CYS A 38 -0.85 12.91 14.61
CA CYS A 38 -0.74 11.48 14.90
C CYS A 38 0.67 11.00 14.57
N ASP A 39 1.43 10.59 15.58
CA ASP A 39 2.79 10.05 15.42
C ASP A 39 2.88 8.53 15.65
N LEU A 40 1.76 7.88 16.03
CA LEU A 40 1.72 6.44 16.27
C LEU A 40 1.72 5.68 14.94
N ILE A 41 2.78 4.91 14.69
CA ILE A 41 2.94 4.09 13.49
C ILE A 41 2.63 2.62 13.83
N SER A 42 1.84 1.98 12.98
CA SER A 42 1.52 0.56 13.08
C SER A 42 1.84 -0.17 11.76
N ASN A 43 2.24 -1.44 11.88
CA ASN A 43 2.38 -2.35 10.74
C ASN A 43 1.01 -2.99 10.46
N CYS A 44 0.54 -2.90 9.23
CA CYS A 44 -0.76 -3.41 8.82
C CYS A 44 -0.75 -4.94 8.69
N SER A 45 -1.81 -5.58 9.16
CA SER A 45 -1.99 -7.02 8.91
C SER A 45 -2.07 -7.31 7.41
N VAL A 46 -1.79 -8.54 7.01
CA VAL A 46 -1.81 -9.01 5.62
C VAL A 46 -3.13 -8.76 4.88
N ASN A 47 -4.23 -8.56 5.61
CA ASN A 47 -5.55 -8.27 5.06
C ASN A 47 -5.81 -6.78 4.80
N PHE A 48 -4.89 -5.90 5.20
CA PHE A 48 -5.01 -4.46 5.08
C PHE A 48 -3.90 -3.93 4.17
N ASP A 49 -4.33 -3.50 2.99
CA ASP A 49 -3.49 -3.06 1.88
C ASP A 49 -3.56 -1.54 1.64
N ALA A 50 -4.15 -0.79 2.57
CA ALA A 50 -4.24 0.67 2.51
C ALA A 50 -4.05 1.34 3.88
N CYS A 51 -3.59 2.58 3.85
CA CYS A 51 -3.71 3.51 4.96
C CYS A 51 -4.94 4.39 4.75
N LEU A 52 -5.71 4.59 5.81
CA LEU A 52 -6.91 5.41 5.82
C LEU A 52 -6.70 6.63 6.71
N TYR A 53 -7.13 7.79 6.20
CA TYR A 53 -7.36 9.01 6.95
C TYR A 53 -8.84 9.39 6.80
N VAL A 54 -9.52 9.64 7.91
CA VAL A 54 -10.91 10.15 7.91
C VAL A 54 -11.00 11.36 8.81
N LYS A 55 -11.60 12.44 8.29
CA LYS A 55 -12.03 13.60 9.05
C LYS A 55 -13.56 13.64 9.09
N ALA A 56 -14.13 13.27 10.22
CA ALA A 56 -15.55 13.47 10.52
C ALA A 56 -15.74 14.77 11.32
N GLU A 57 -17.00 15.14 11.58
CA GLU A 57 -17.33 16.36 12.35
C GLU A 57 -16.74 16.33 13.76
N THR A 58 -16.81 15.18 14.44
CA THR A 58 -16.41 15.06 15.85
C THR A 58 -15.11 14.30 16.05
N ARG A 59 -14.70 13.48 15.08
CA ARG A 59 -13.60 12.53 15.22
C ARG A 59 -12.71 12.51 14.00
N THR A 60 -11.44 12.23 14.25
CA THR A 60 -10.44 12.02 13.19
C THR A 60 -9.87 10.61 13.34
N TYR A 61 -9.74 9.86 12.24
CA TYR A 61 -9.28 8.48 12.25
C TYR A 61 -8.06 8.34 11.36
N TYR A 62 -7.05 7.63 11.87
CA TYR A 62 -5.89 7.17 11.13
C TYR A 62 -5.80 5.67 11.39
N GLN A 63 -5.79 4.82 10.37
CA GLN A 63 -5.74 3.38 10.56
C GLN A 63 -5.29 2.64 9.30
N CYS A 64 -4.84 1.40 9.50
CA CYS A 64 -4.76 0.41 8.42
C CYS A 64 -6.18 0.05 7.94
N TRP A 65 -6.34 -0.11 6.64
CA TRP A 65 -7.62 -0.36 6.00
C TRP A 65 -7.48 -1.25 4.78
N LYS A 66 -8.62 -1.68 4.24
CA LYS A 66 -8.68 -2.41 2.97
C LYS A 66 -9.07 -1.43 1.87
N PHE A 67 -8.28 -1.38 0.80
CA PHE A 67 -8.51 -0.43 -0.30
C PHE A 67 -9.89 -0.62 -0.95
N ASP A 68 -10.34 -1.88 -1.11
CA ASP A 68 -11.69 -2.21 -1.59
C ASP A 68 -12.81 -1.56 -0.76
N ASN A 69 -12.55 -1.30 0.52
CA ASN A 69 -13.50 -0.70 1.47
C ASN A 69 -13.33 0.82 1.60
N CYS A 70 -12.54 1.46 0.73
CA CYS A 70 -12.36 2.91 0.70
C CYS A 70 -13.48 3.62 -0.09
N ASN A 71 -14.69 3.53 0.44
CA ASN A 71 -15.88 4.19 -0.09
C ASN A 71 -16.61 4.91 1.04
N TYR A 72 -17.09 6.12 0.76
CA TYR A 72 -17.92 6.91 1.66
C TYR A 72 -19.00 6.10 2.39
N ASN A 73 -19.84 5.35 1.67
CA ASN A 73 -20.97 4.63 2.27
C ASN A 73 -20.52 3.54 3.25
N TYR A 74 -19.43 2.84 2.90
CA TYR A 74 -18.85 1.81 3.77
C TYR A 74 -18.25 2.45 5.02
N LEU A 75 -17.46 3.51 4.85
CA LEU A 75 -16.80 4.22 5.93
C LEU A 75 -17.82 4.87 6.88
N ALA A 76 -18.82 5.55 6.35
CA ALA A 76 -19.87 6.21 7.14
C ALA A 76 -20.61 5.20 8.00
N LYS A 77 -21.01 4.07 7.40
CA LYS A 77 -21.69 2.99 8.11
C LYS A 77 -20.79 2.31 9.15
N ASN A 78 -19.55 1.99 8.80
CA ASN A 78 -18.64 1.22 9.66
C ASN A 78 -18.06 2.05 10.80
N LEU A 79 -17.83 3.35 10.59
CA LEU A 79 -17.34 4.27 11.62
C LEU A 79 -18.48 4.92 12.41
N GLY A 80 -19.73 4.78 11.95
CA GLY A 80 -20.90 5.39 12.59
C GLY A 80 -20.96 6.92 12.42
N GLU A 81 -20.36 7.43 11.35
CA GLU A 81 -20.28 8.87 11.06
C GLU A 81 -21.29 9.24 9.96
N LYS A 82 -22.00 10.36 10.13
CA LYS A 82 -23.00 10.83 9.15
C LYS A 82 -22.37 11.55 7.96
N THR A 83 -21.36 12.35 8.25
CA THR A 83 -20.65 13.23 7.34
C THR A 83 -19.15 13.05 7.58
N LEU A 84 -18.41 12.75 6.51
CA LEU A 84 -16.98 12.51 6.60
C LEU A 84 -16.26 12.89 5.31
N GLN A 85 -15.00 13.26 5.44
CA GLN A 85 -14.03 13.30 4.36
C GLN A 85 -13.02 12.18 4.59
N TYR A 86 -12.59 11.51 3.52
CA TYR A 86 -11.66 10.40 3.64
C TYR A 86 -10.60 10.43 2.53
N GLU A 87 -9.45 9.86 2.85
CA GLU A 87 -8.36 9.61 1.92
C GLU A 87 -7.80 8.22 2.17
N CYS A 88 -7.49 7.52 1.08
CA CYS A 88 -6.87 6.20 1.11
C CYS A 88 -5.67 6.14 0.19
N CYS A 89 -4.63 5.43 0.62
CA CYS A 89 -3.38 5.29 -0.13
C CYS A 89 -2.65 4.00 0.26
N GLN A 90 -1.80 3.47 -0.63
CA GLN A 90 -1.15 2.16 -0.45
C GLN A 90 0.38 2.28 -0.34
N ARG A 91 0.86 3.33 0.32
CA ARG A 91 2.29 3.57 0.56
C ARG A 91 2.55 3.75 2.05
N ASP A 92 3.74 3.43 2.51
CA ASP A 92 4.10 3.61 3.91
C ASP A 92 3.89 5.06 4.37
N LEU A 93 3.19 5.21 5.49
CA LEU A 93 2.95 6.45 6.24
C LEU A 93 2.24 7.54 5.42
N CYS A 94 1.54 7.17 4.35
CA CYS A 94 0.92 8.11 3.43
C CYS A 94 -0.34 8.80 4.01
N ASN A 95 -0.93 8.28 5.08
CA ASN A 95 -2.12 8.87 5.73
C ASN A 95 -1.78 9.96 6.75
N LYS A 96 -0.65 10.66 6.60
CA LYS A 96 -0.29 11.78 7.46
C LYS A 96 -1.21 12.97 7.19
N SER A 97 -1.83 13.53 8.23
CA SER A 97 -2.66 14.74 8.05
C SER A 97 -1.79 15.94 7.65
N GLY A 98 -2.25 16.68 6.65
CA GLY A 98 -1.59 17.89 6.15
C GLY A 98 -0.61 17.67 5.00
N GLY A 99 -0.43 16.43 4.52
CA GLY A 99 0.17 16.19 3.22
C GLY A 99 -0.92 16.24 2.16
N THR A 100 -0.87 17.20 1.24
CA THR A 100 -1.66 17.22 0.02
C THR A 100 -1.70 15.83 -0.61
N SER A 101 -2.81 15.12 -0.41
CA SER A 101 -3.07 13.87 -1.09
C SER A 101 -3.24 14.23 -2.56
N LEU A 102 -2.18 14.03 -3.32
CA LEU A 102 -2.17 14.06 -4.78
C LEU A 102 -3.09 12.93 -5.24
N THR A 103 -4.39 13.19 -5.14
CA THR A 103 -5.46 12.36 -5.63
C THR A 103 -5.32 12.31 -7.13
N GLY A 104 -4.89 11.15 -7.60
CA GLY A 104 -5.19 10.64 -8.93
C GLY A 104 -4.40 11.26 -10.07
N THR A 105 -3.76 10.36 -10.83
CA THR A 105 -3.49 10.54 -12.26
C THR A 105 -2.18 11.24 -12.63
N ILE A 106 -1.01 10.64 -12.35
CA ILE A 106 0.13 10.71 -13.31
C ILE A 106 0.91 9.37 -13.31
N ALA A 107 0.94 8.74 -14.50
CA ALA A 107 1.83 7.67 -14.98
C ALA A 107 1.79 6.33 -14.20
N LEU A 108 0.93 5.36 -14.49
CA LEU A 108 0.87 4.61 -15.75
C LEU A 108 2.23 4.46 -16.44
N LEU A 109 2.75 3.23 -16.35
CA LEU A 109 3.75 2.59 -17.23
C LEU A 109 5.21 3.02 -17.03
N VAL A 110 5.87 2.43 -16.03
CA VAL A 110 7.28 2.02 -16.19
C VAL A 110 7.32 0.50 -16.30
N THR A 111 6.81 0.00 -17.41
CA THR A 111 7.10 -1.35 -17.93
C THR A 111 8.34 -1.27 -18.84
N PRO A 112 9.09 -2.36 -19.00
CA PRO A 112 10.41 -2.55 -18.41
C PRO A 112 11.54 -2.30 -19.41
N LEU A 113 12.68 -1.80 -18.92
CA LEU A 113 13.93 -1.66 -19.66
C LEU A 113 14.66 -3.02 -19.91
N LEU A 114 13.91 -4.09 -20.13
CA LEU A 114 14.43 -5.47 -20.21
C LEU A 114 14.47 -6.06 -21.63
N THR A 115 14.21 -5.29 -22.68
CA THR A 115 14.28 -5.78 -24.07
C THR A 115 15.55 -5.38 -24.84
N ALA A 116 16.48 -4.63 -24.24
CA ALA A 116 17.72 -4.23 -24.91
C ALA A 116 18.84 -5.29 -24.85
N PHE A 117 18.81 -6.22 -23.89
CA PHE A 117 19.92 -7.17 -23.71
C PHE A 117 19.87 -8.37 -24.67
N TRP A 118 18.76 -8.59 -25.40
CA TRP A 118 18.67 -9.68 -26.39
C TRP A 118 19.15 -9.32 -27.80
N ARG A 119 19.59 -8.06 -28.02
CA ARG A 119 20.16 -7.63 -29.31
C ARG A 119 21.68 -7.47 -29.31
N LEU A 120 22.35 -7.92 -28.25
CA LEU A 120 23.82 -7.92 -28.14
C LEU A 120 24.41 -9.33 -28.03
N LEU A 121 23.59 -10.36 -28.32
CA LEU A 121 24.08 -11.67 -28.76
C LEU A 121 24.33 -11.62 -30.26
#